data_AF-A0A721BF19-F1
#
_entry.id   AF-A0A721BF19-F1
#
_cell.length_a   1.000
_cell.length_b   1.000
_cell.length_c   1.000
_cell.angle_alpha   90.00
_cell.angle_beta   90.00
_cell.angle_gamma   90.00
#
_symmetry.space_group_name_H-M   'P 1'
#
loop_
_entity.id
_entity.type
_entity.pdbx_description
1 polymer ?
#
loop_
_entity_poly.entity_id
_entity_poly.type
_entity_poly.pdbx_seq_one_letter_code
_entity_poly.pdbx_strand_id
1 'polypeptide(L)'
;MKILFIGESWHIHMIHSKGFDSFTSSKYEEGADYLLSCLRQGNIDVDYMPAHIVQTRFPHTAEALACYDAIVISDIGSNTFLLQNRTFYNMDIIPDALQLIADYVAEGGGLLMIGGYLSFTGIEAKANYKNTVLAEVLPVDMLDVDDRVELPQGCKAVNTAVEHVITQPFSEWPPLLGYNKLIAKENSQVLAEINGDPL
;
A
#
# COMPACT_ATOMS: atom_id res chain seq x y z
N MET A 1 17.63 2.09 -10.80
CA MET A 1 16.19 1.87 -10.61
C MET A 1 15.62 3.14 -10.00
N LYS A 2 14.57 3.70 -10.59
CA LYS A 2 13.82 4.85 -10.07
C LYS A 2 12.39 4.40 -9.74
N ILE A 3 11.91 4.70 -8.55
CA ILE A 3 10.57 4.31 -8.11
C ILE A 3 9.76 5.51 -7.61
N LEU A 4 8.44 5.39 -7.72
CA LEU A 4 7.48 6.27 -7.06
C LEU A 4 6.91 5.53 -5.85
N PHE A 5 7.22 6.01 -4.64
CA PHE A 5 6.71 5.44 -3.39
C PHE A 5 5.54 6.29 -2.87
N ILE A 6 4.34 5.71 -2.78
CA ILE A 6 3.09 6.41 -2.47
C ILE A 6 2.51 5.90 -1.15
N GLY A 7 2.15 6.83 -0.26
CA GLY A 7 1.43 6.54 0.99
C GLY A 7 2.30 6.72 2.23
N GLU A 8 2.11 5.87 3.25
CA GLU A 8 2.88 5.88 4.51
C GLU A 8 2.94 7.25 5.19
N SER A 9 1.81 7.97 5.19
CA SER A 9 1.68 9.27 5.83
C SER A 9 0.29 9.42 6.44
N TRP A 10 0.20 9.87 7.69
CA TRP A 10 -1.09 10.06 8.35
C TRP A 10 -1.09 11.29 9.27
N HIS A 11 -2.29 11.76 9.58
CA HIS A 11 -2.52 12.85 10.51
C HIS A 11 -3.42 12.37 11.64
N ILE A 12 -2.90 12.37 12.86
CA ILE A 12 -3.61 11.99 14.07
C ILE A 12 -4.28 13.24 14.64
N HIS A 13 -5.58 13.17 14.90
CA HIS A 13 -6.28 14.15 15.73
C HIS A 13 -6.75 13.45 17.02
N MET A 14 -6.18 13.83 18.16
CA MET A 14 -6.51 13.26 19.46
C MET A 14 -7.40 14.22 20.25
N ILE A 15 -8.46 13.68 20.83
CA ILE A 15 -9.30 14.37 21.81
C ILE A 15 -8.98 13.78 23.19
N HIS A 16 -8.41 14.60 24.07
CA HIS A 16 -8.02 14.23 25.43
C HIS A 16 -9.09 14.67 26.41
N SER A 17 -9.94 13.75 26.88
CA SER A 17 -11.01 14.07 27.84
C SER A 17 -10.60 13.72 29.27
N LYS A 18 -10.67 14.69 30.19
CA LYS A 18 -10.29 14.54 31.60
C LYS A 18 -11.34 15.18 32.50
N GLY A 19 -12.22 14.37 33.07
CA GLY A 19 -13.35 14.86 33.88
C GLY A 19 -14.31 15.67 33.02
N PHE A 20 -14.54 16.93 33.38
CA PHE A 20 -15.38 17.85 32.62
C PHE A 20 -14.68 18.36 31.34
N ASP A 21 -13.36 18.41 31.37
CA ASP A 21 -12.58 19.14 30.36
C ASP A 21 -12.16 18.25 29.19
N SER A 22 -11.94 18.89 28.04
CA SER A 22 -11.24 18.28 26.91
C SER A 22 -10.23 19.26 26.30
N PHE A 23 -9.17 18.73 25.72
CA PHE A 23 -8.27 19.47 24.85
C PHE A 23 -7.84 18.59 23.67
N THR A 24 -7.40 19.21 22.58
CA THR A 24 -7.02 18.49 21.38
C THR A 24 -5.52 18.62 21.10
N SER A 25 -4.95 17.60 20.49
CA SER A 25 -3.61 17.64 19.92
C SER A 25 -3.64 17.00 18.54
N SER A 26 -2.90 17.58 17.60
CA SER A 26 -2.79 17.05 16.24
C SER A 26 -1.32 16.79 15.89
N LYS A 27 -1.04 15.68 15.21
CA LYS A 27 0.33 15.28 14.84
C LYS A 27 0.31 14.65 13.45
N TYR A 28 1.25 15.05 12.61
CA TYR A 28 1.55 14.39 11.34
C TYR A 28 2.71 13.43 11.52
N GLU A 29 2.64 12.26 10.88
CA GLU A 29 3.68 11.23 10.90
C GLU A 29 3.83 10.60 9.52
N GLU A 30 5.05 10.15 9.24
CA GLU A 30 5.40 9.35 8.07
C GLU A 30 5.97 8.02 8.55
N GLY A 31 5.49 6.90 7.98
CA GLY A 31 5.81 5.55 8.46
C GLY A 31 6.97 4.89 7.73
N ALA A 32 7.32 5.37 6.54
CA ALA A 32 8.29 4.72 5.66
C ALA A 32 9.72 5.21 5.81
N ASP A 33 10.04 6.17 6.69
CA ASP A 33 11.38 6.79 6.79
C ASP A 33 12.53 5.77 6.77
N TYR A 34 12.40 4.72 7.57
CA TYR A 34 13.39 3.65 7.64
C TYR A 34 13.49 2.89 6.32
N LEU A 35 12.36 2.44 5.74
CA LEU A 35 12.32 1.73 4.47
C LEU A 35 12.89 2.58 3.33
N LEU A 36 12.48 3.84 3.21
CA LEU A 36 12.97 4.78 2.20
C LEU A 36 14.50 4.99 2.35
N SER A 37 15.02 5.04 3.58
CA SER A 37 16.45 5.14 3.82
C SER A 37 17.21 3.89 3.35
N CYS A 38 16.66 2.70 3.60
CA CYS A 38 17.24 1.43 3.15
C CYS A 38 17.25 1.32 1.62
N LEU A 39 16.15 1.70 0.95
CA LEU A 39 16.06 1.68 -0.51
C LEU A 39 17.10 2.61 -1.15
N ARG A 40 17.24 3.83 -0.62
CA ARG A 40 18.24 4.80 -1.11
C ARG A 40 19.68 4.32 -0.88
N GLN A 41 19.96 3.70 0.28
CA GLN A 41 21.27 3.07 0.54
C GLN A 41 21.54 1.90 -0.43
N GLY A 42 20.50 1.20 -0.86
CA GLY A 42 20.54 0.19 -1.92
C GLY A 42 20.61 0.74 -3.35
N ASN A 43 20.94 2.02 -3.54
CA ASN A 43 21.07 2.69 -4.84
C ASN A 43 19.78 2.75 -5.67
N ILE A 44 18.62 2.74 -5.01
CA ILE A 44 17.32 3.03 -5.64
C ILE A 44 17.03 4.53 -5.51
N ASP A 45 16.71 5.18 -6.63
CA ASP A 45 16.22 6.55 -6.66
C ASP A 45 14.72 6.56 -6.30
N VAL A 46 14.33 7.32 -5.28
CA VAL A 46 12.99 7.23 -4.67
C VAL A 46 12.34 8.60 -4.61
N ASP A 47 11.32 8.80 -5.44
CA ASP A 47 10.38 9.90 -5.30
C ASP A 47 9.29 9.49 -4.31
N TYR A 48 9.20 10.20 -3.18
CA TYR A 48 8.21 9.93 -2.13
C TYR A 48 6.99 10.84 -2.30
N MET A 49 5.80 10.25 -2.33
CA MET A 49 4.52 10.91 -2.50
C MET A 49 3.59 10.59 -1.32
N PRO A 50 3.56 11.44 -0.28
CA PRO A 50 2.57 11.33 0.79
C PRO A 50 1.12 11.35 0.27
N ALA A 51 0.20 10.79 1.05
CA ALA A 51 -1.22 10.69 0.69
C ALA A 51 -1.85 12.06 0.33
N HIS A 52 -1.48 13.13 1.04
CA HIS A 52 -1.99 14.48 0.76
C HIS A 52 -1.47 15.07 -0.56
N ILE A 53 -0.34 14.59 -1.08
CA ILE A 53 0.16 14.96 -2.41
C ILE A 53 -0.65 14.25 -3.49
N VAL A 54 -1.03 12.98 -3.29
CA VAL A 54 -1.97 12.28 -4.21
C VAL A 54 -3.25 13.08 -4.37
N GLN A 55 -3.83 13.59 -3.28
CA GLN A 55 -5.08 14.34 -3.30
C GLN A 55 -5.03 15.64 -4.12
N THR A 56 -3.84 16.20 -4.37
CA THR A 56 -3.67 17.54 -4.95
C THR A 56 -2.88 17.57 -6.25
N ARG A 57 -1.94 16.63 -6.44
CA ARG A 57 -0.93 16.65 -7.50
C ARG A 57 -0.59 15.25 -8.04
N PHE A 58 -1.50 14.29 -7.92
CA PHE A 58 -1.30 13.01 -8.59
C PHE A 58 -1.11 13.21 -10.10
N PRO A 59 -0.18 12.50 -10.77
CA PRO A 59 0.03 12.61 -12.21
C PRO A 59 -1.23 12.24 -13.00
N HIS A 60 -1.56 13.00 -14.05
CA HIS A 60 -2.79 12.79 -14.84
C HIS A 60 -2.52 12.24 -16.24
N THR A 61 -1.28 11.86 -16.56
CA THR A 61 -0.92 11.27 -17.86
C THR A 61 0.00 10.05 -17.67
N ALA A 62 -0.07 9.11 -18.61
CA ALA A 62 0.78 7.91 -18.60
C ALA A 62 2.27 8.27 -18.72
N GLU A 63 2.62 9.29 -19.52
CA GLU A 63 4.01 9.71 -19.71
C GLU A 63 4.66 10.19 -18.41
N ALA A 64 3.87 10.77 -17.50
CA ALA A 64 4.38 11.21 -16.21
C ALA A 64 4.72 10.03 -15.28
N LEU A 65 4.06 8.88 -15.44
CA LEU A 65 4.36 7.64 -14.70
C LEU A 65 5.44 6.81 -15.39
N ALA A 66 5.57 6.90 -16.72
CA ALA A 66 6.52 6.13 -17.52
C ALA A 66 8.00 6.34 -17.17
N CYS A 67 8.34 7.39 -16.41
CA CYS A 67 9.71 7.61 -15.94
C CYS A 67 10.10 6.76 -14.71
N TYR A 68 9.17 6.01 -14.13
CA TYR A 68 9.41 5.12 -13.00
C TYR A 68 9.52 3.67 -13.47
N ASP A 69 10.47 2.93 -12.91
CA ASP A 69 10.61 1.49 -13.10
C ASP A 69 9.55 0.71 -12.29
N ALA A 70 9.12 1.26 -11.14
CA ALA A 70 8.03 0.70 -10.35
C ALA A 70 7.28 1.76 -9.54
N ILE A 71 6.02 1.47 -9.23
CA ILE A 71 5.18 2.19 -8.27
C ILE A 71 4.99 1.32 -7.03
N VAL A 72 5.19 1.89 -5.85
CA VAL A 72 4.90 1.26 -4.56
C VAL A 72 3.72 1.97 -3.91
N ILE A 73 2.73 1.20 -3.46
CA ILE A 73 1.55 1.70 -2.73
C ILE A 73 1.58 1.06 -1.34
N SER A 74 1.68 1.87 -0.28
CA SER A 74 1.77 1.40 1.11
C SER A 74 0.86 2.20 2.02
N ASP A 75 -0.04 1.50 2.72
CA ASP A 75 -0.97 2.03 3.73
C ASP A 75 -1.74 3.29 3.29
N ILE A 76 -2.35 3.22 2.10
CA ILE A 76 -3.16 4.29 1.51
C ILE A 76 -4.34 3.70 0.75
N GLY A 77 -5.56 4.08 1.14
CA GLY A 77 -6.79 3.49 0.59
C GLY A 77 -7.16 4.04 -0.79
N SER A 78 -7.90 3.25 -1.57
CA SER A 78 -8.32 3.59 -2.94
C SER A 78 -9.07 4.92 -3.05
N ASN A 79 -9.85 5.28 -2.03
CA ASN A 79 -10.55 6.56 -1.94
C ASN A 79 -9.62 7.77 -2.13
N THR A 80 -8.37 7.70 -1.68
CA THR A 80 -7.42 8.82 -1.84
C THR A 80 -7.08 9.10 -3.30
N PHE A 81 -7.06 8.05 -4.14
CA PHE A 81 -6.79 8.14 -5.57
C PHE A 81 -8.04 8.56 -6.37
N LEU A 82 -9.19 7.98 -6.02
CA LEU A 82 -10.45 8.16 -6.74
C LEU A 82 -11.16 9.48 -6.39
N LEU A 83 -11.01 9.96 -5.16
CA LEU A 83 -11.69 11.14 -4.61
C LEU A 83 -10.70 12.27 -4.32
N GLN A 84 -9.80 12.56 -5.27
CA GLN A 84 -8.90 13.72 -5.19
C GLN A 84 -9.69 15.02 -4.97
N ASN A 85 -9.05 16.05 -4.42
CA ASN A 85 -9.73 17.29 -4.02
C ASN A 85 -10.48 17.95 -5.19
N ARG A 86 -9.92 17.85 -6.39
CA ARG A 86 -10.54 18.32 -7.63
C ARG A 86 -11.89 17.63 -7.89
N THR A 87 -11.95 16.30 -7.79
CA THR A 87 -13.19 15.52 -7.94
C THR A 87 -14.17 15.80 -6.81
N PHE A 88 -13.73 15.66 -5.56
CA PHE A 88 -14.65 15.61 -4.41
C PHE A 88 -15.15 17.00 -3.95
N TYR A 89 -14.29 18.02 -3.98
CA TYR A 89 -14.64 19.37 -3.51
C TYR A 89 -14.92 20.35 -4.63
N ASN A 90 -14.22 20.23 -5.77
CA ASN A 90 -14.34 21.20 -6.86
C ASN A 90 -15.28 20.74 -7.98
N MET A 91 -15.75 19.49 -7.97
CA MET A 91 -16.57 18.88 -9.03
C MET A 91 -15.88 18.87 -10.41
N ASP A 92 -14.55 18.92 -10.43
CA ASP A 92 -13.77 18.82 -11.65
C ASP A 92 -13.77 17.37 -12.16
N ILE A 93 -13.80 17.19 -13.48
CA ILE A 93 -13.60 15.89 -14.11
C ILE A 93 -12.10 15.70 -14.34
N ILE A 94 -11.52 14.66 -13.74
CA ILE A 94 -10.12 14.26 -13.90
C ILE A 94 -10.02 12.78 -14.30
N PRO A 95 -8.89 12.33 -14.87
CA PRO A 95 -8.65 10.92 -15.15
C PRO A 95 -8.66 10.06 -13.87
N ASP A 96 -9.10 8.80 -13.98
CA ASP A 96 -9.01 7.84 -12.88
C ASP A 96 -7.54 7.47 -12.62
N ALA A 97 -7.05 7.83 -11.44
CA ALA A 97 -5.68 7.56 -11.02
C ALA A 97 -5.34 6.06 -10.93
N LEU A 98 -6.31 5.21 -10.57
CA LEU A 98 -6.11 3.77 -10.51
C LEU A 98 -6.06 3.17 -11.92
N GLN A 99 -6.82 3.73 -12.87
CA GLN A 99 -6.71 3.34 -14.28
C GLN A 99 -5.33 3.70 -14.85
N LEU A 100 -4.80 4.89 -14.53
CA LEU A 100 -3.45 5.29 -14.94
C LEU A 100 -2.37 4.33 -14.42
N ILE A 101 -2.51 3.84 -13.18
CA ILE A 101 -1.58 2.84 -12.62
C ILE A 101 -1.76 1.49 -13.32
N ALA A 102 -3.00 1.07 -13.59
CA ALA A 102 -3.29 -0.18 -14.30
C ALA A 102 -2.68 -0.16 -15.72
N ASP A 103 -2.88 0.93 -16.47
CA ASP A 103 -2.31 1.12 -17.81
C ASP A 103 -0.77 1.11 -17.77
N TYR A 104 -0.18 1.82 -16.79
CA TYR A 104 1.27 1.80 -16.56
C TYR A 104 1.83 0.39 -16.34
N VAL A 105 1.13 -0.45 -15.56
CA VAL A 105 1.55 -1.85 -15.32
C VAL A 105 1.39 -2.69 -16.59
N ALA A 106 0.29 -2.51 -17.33
CA ALA A 106 0.06 -3.21 -18.59
C ALA A 106 1.13 -2.90 -19.65
N GLU A 107 1.71 -1.69 -19.61
CA GLU A 107 2.82 -1.25 -20.46
C GLU A 107 4.21 -1.70 -19.97
N GLY A 108 4.27 -2.50 -18.90
CA GLY A 108 5.50 -3.12 -18.38
C GLY A 108 6.07 -2.48 -17.11
N GLY A 109 5.36 -1.51 -16.52
CA GLY A 109 5.71 -0.93 -15.22
C GLY A 109 5.53 -1.91 -14.05
N GLY A 110 6.41 -1.82 -13.04
CA GLY A 110 6.28 -2.64 -11.83
C GLY A 110 5.26 -2.07 -10.84
N LEU A 111 4.48 -2.93 -10.17
CA LEU A 111 3.61 -2.52 -9.06
C LEU A 111 3.87 -3.39 -7.82
N LEU A 112 4.06 -2.73 -6.69
CA LEU A 112 4.13 -3.35 -5.36
C LEU A 112 3.08 -2.72 -4.46
N MET A 113 2.23 -3.53 -3.84
CA MET A 113 1.35 -3.10 -2.75
C MET A 113 1.84 -3.72 -1.44
N ILE A 114 2.09 -2.90 -0.43
CA ILE A 114 2.49 -3.33 0.91
C ILE A 114 1.25 -3.32 1.81
N GLY A 115 1.08 -4.38 2.60
CA GLY A 115 -0.06 -4.53 3.52
C GLY A 115 -0.09 -3.49 4.63
N GLY A 116 -1.27 -3.30 5.22
CA GLY A 116 -1.54 -2.25 6.19
C GLY A 116 -3.04 -2.12 6.45
N TYR A 117 -3.42 -1.19 7.31
CA TYR A 117 -4.83 -0.93 7.61
C TYR A 117 -5.55 -0.29 6.42
N LEU A 118 -4.85 0.46 5.58
CA LEU A 118 -5.37 1.10 4.38
C LEU A 118 -4.86 0.46 3.08
N SER A 119 -4.46 -0.80 3.11
CA SER A 119 -4.11 -1.61 1.93
C SER A 119 -5.09 -2.75 1.70
N PHE A 120 -5.13 -3.29 0.47
CA PHE A 120 -6.03 -4.39 0.08
C PHE A 120 -7.51 -4.09 0.42
N THR A 121 -8.15 -4.88 1.28
CA THR A 121 -9.48 -4.55 1.83
C THR A 121 -9.35 -3.69 3.08
N GLY A 122 -8.47 -4.04 4.00
CA GLY A 122 -8.04 -3.21 5.13
C GLY A 122 -9.04 -3.12 6.30
N ILE A 123 -8.70 -2.27 7.27
CA ILE A 123 -9.52 -2.03 8.47
C ILE A 123 -10.92 -1.56 8.09
N GLU A 124 -11.94 -2.24 8.63
CA GLU A 124 -13.34 -2.00 8.31
C GLU A 124 -13.64 -2.00 6.79
N ALA A 125 -12.84 -2.74 6.01
CA ALA A 125 -12.88 -2.75 4.55
C ALA A 125 -12.70 -1.38 3.86
N LYS A 126 -12.01 -0.43 4.52
CA LYS A 126 -11.89 0.97 4.03
C LYS A 126 -10.88 1.17 2.91
N ALA A 127 -9.86 0.32 2.79
CA ALA A 127 -8.90 0.41 1.68
C ALA A 127 -9.60 0.13 0.35
N ASN A 128 -10.50 -0.86 0.38
CA ASN A 128 -11.52 -1.11 -0.63
C ASN A 128 -10.98 -1.41 -2.05
N TYR A 129 -9.74 -1.89 -2.18
CA TYR A 129 -9.14 -2.14 -3.50
C TYR A 129 -9.83 -3.25 -4.29
N LYS A 130 -10.50 -4.20 -3.62
CA LYS A 130 -11.32 -5.23 -4.27
C LYS A 130 -12.35 -4.66 -5.25
N ASN A 131 -12.92 -3.51 -4.92
CA ASN A 131 -13.98 -2.87 -5.71
C ASN A 131 -13.41 -1.80 -6.66
N THR A 132 -12.19 -1.99 -7.16
CA THR A 132 -11.48 -1.05 -8.04
C THR A 132 -10.81 -1.77 -9.19
N VAL A 133 -10.39 -1.01 -10.21
CA VAL A 133 -9.64 -1.54 -11.36
C VAL A 133 -8.33 -2.23 -10.97
N LEU A 134 -7.71 -1.88 -9.84
CA LEU A 134 -6.49 -2.54 -9.37
C LEU A 134 -6.73 -3.97 -8.86
N ALA A 135 -7.98 -4.38 -8.57
CA ALA A 135 -8.27 -5.76 -8.20
C ALA A 135 -7.90 -6.75 -9.31
N GLU A 136 -7.99 -6.36 -10.58
CA GLU A 136 -7.58 -7.18 -11.71
C GLU A 136 -6.05 -7.27 -11.83
N VAL A 137 -5.36 -6.17 -11.51
CA VAL A 137 -3.89 -6.03 -11.64
C VAL A 137 -3.14 -6.84 -10.59
N LEU A 138 -3.63 -6.86 -9.34
CA LEU A 138 -2.94 -7.52 -8.24
C LEU A 138 -2.94 -9.06 -8.39
N PRO A 139 -1.87 -9.76 -7.98
CA PRO A 139 -1.75 -11.23 -8.09
C PRO A 139 -2.56 -11.99 -7.03
N VAL A 140 -3.41 -11.30 -6.27
CA VAL A 140 -4.19 -11.84 -5.16
C VAL A 140 -5.65 -11.42 -5.27
N ASP A 141 -6.53 -12.28 -4.78
CA ASP A 141 -7.92 -11.95 -4.48
C ASP A 141 -8.05 -11.48 -3.03
N MET A 142 -8.89 -10.47 -2.85
CA MET A 142 -9.16 -9.82 -1.57
C MET A 142 -10.49 -10.29 -0.98
N LEU A 143 -10.61 -10.25 0.35
CA LEU A 143 -11.86 -10.59 1.05
C LEU A 143 -12.91 -9.49 0.90
N ASP A 144 -14.20 -9.84 1.03
CA ASP A 144 -15.32 -8.89 1.06
C ASP A 144 -15.47 -8.17 2.42
N VAL A 145 -14.71 -8.61 3.42
CA VAL A 145 -14.77 -8.15 4.80
C VAL A 145 -13.41 -7.59 5.22
N ASP A 146 -13.35 -6.94 6.38
CA ASP A 146 -12.09 -6.57 7.03
C ASP A 146 -11.12 -7.76 7.00
N ASP A 147 -9.96 -7.54 6.38
CA ASP A 147 -9.01 -8.61 6.04
C ASP A 147 -7.86 -8.71 7.04
N ARG A 148 -7.87 -7.95 8.13
CA ARG A 148 -6.78 -7.97 9.11
C ARG A 148 -6.76 -9.28 9.88
N VAL A 149 -5.57 -9.85 9.98
CA VAL A 149 -5.26 -10.91 10.93
C VAL A 149 -4.30 -10.33 11.97
N GLU A 150 -4.83 -9.99 13.13
CA GLU A 150 -4.06 -9.42 14.24
C GLU A 150 -3.35 -10.54 15.01
N LEU A 151 -2.03 -10.43 15.16
CA LEU A 151 -1.17 -11.42 15.82
C LEU A 151 -0.32 -10.76 16.91
N PRO A 152 -0.91 -10.29 18.02
CA PRO A 152 -0.16 -9.63 19.10
C PRO A 152 0.93 -10.52 19.72
N GLN A 153 0.78 -11.85 19.63
CA GLN A 153 1.80 -12.83 20.04
C GLN A 153 2.97 -12.96 19.06
N GLY A 154 2.87 -12.35 17.87
CA GLY A 154 3.80 -12.50 16.76
C GLY A 154 3.63 -13.82 16.00
N CYS A 155 3.86 -13.79 14.70
CA CYS A 155 4.01 -14.98 13.86
C CYS A 155 5.21 -14.80 12.94
N LYS A 156 6.05 -15.82 12.82
CA LYS A 156 7.15 -15.83 11.85
C LYS A 156 6.63 -16.41 10.54
N ALA A 157 6.94 -15.73 9.45
CA ALA A 157 6.71 -16.27 8.12
C ALA A 157 7.69 -17.42 7.81
N VAL A 158 7.35 -18.18 6.78
CA VAL A 158 8.18 -19.28 6.25
C VAL A 158 8.27 -19.13 4.73
N ASN A 159 9.43 -19.45 4.16
CA ASN A 159 9.56 -19.53 2.71
C ASN A 159 8.73 -20.70 2.18
N THR A 160 8.16 -20.56 0.99
CA THR A 160 7.57 -21.70 0.27
C THR A 160 8.68 -22.55 -0.36
N ALA A 161 8.28 -23.63 -1.05
CA ALA A 161 9.21 -24.46 -1.82
C ALA A 161 9.71 -23.79 -3.11
N VAL A 162 9.19 -22.61 -3.47
CA VAL A 162 9.56 -21.90 -4.69
C VAL A 162 10.91 -21.22 -4.50
N GLU A 163 11.92 -21.63 -5.28
CA GLU A 163 13.22 -20.97 -5.28
C GLU A 163 13.14 -19.62 -6.00
N HIS A 164 13.45 -18.53 -5.28
CA HIS A 164 13.38 -17.18 -5.84
C HIS A 164 14.50 -16.28 -5.30
N VAL A 165 15.01 -15.38 -6.13
CA VAL A 165 16.12 -14.47 -5.77
C VAL A 165 15.83 -13.59 -4.54
N ILE A 166 14.55 -13.26 -4.32
CA ILE A 166 14.11 -12.48 -3.17
C ILE A 166 14.25 -13.26 -1.86
N THR A 167 13.96 -14.56 -1.86
CA THR A 167 13.89 -15.40 -0.64
C THR A 167 15.15 -16.21 -0.39
N GLN A 168 16.02 -16.42 -1.40
CA GLN A 168 17.27 -17.16 -1.24
C GLN A 168 18.22 -16.64 -0.14
N PRO A 169 18.38 -15.32 0.09
CA PRO A 169 19.35 -14.81 1.07
C PRO A 169 19.01 -15.08 2.54
N PHE A 170 17.77 -15.49 2.86
CA PHE A 170 17.34 -15.69 4.23
C PHE A 170 16.41 -16.90 4.37
N SER A 171 16.55 -17.61 5.50
CA SER A 171 15.69 -18.77 5.84
C SER A 171 14.82 -18.52 7.05
N GLU A 172 15.10 -17.48 7.84
CA GLU A 172 14.35 -17.14 9.05
C GLU A 172 13.77 -15.73 8.92
N TRP A 173 12.47 -15.61 9.18
CA TRP A 173 11.76 -14.35 9.20
C TRP A 173 11.64 -13.79 10.61
N PRO A 174 11.73 -12.45 10.79
CA PRO A 174 11.33 -11.83 12.04
C PRO A 174 9.82 -12.02 12.27
N PRO A 175 9.35 -11.98 13.53
CA PRO A 175 7.92 -12.05 13.79
C PRO A 175 7.22 -10.78 13.29
N LEU A 176 6.08 -10.97 12.62
CA LEU A 176 5.12 -9.91 12.29
C LEU A 176 3.95 -9.93 13.26
N LEU A 177 3.37 -8.76 13.53
CA LEU A 177 2.25 -8.59 14.47
C LEU A 177 0.88 -8.60 13.80
N GLY A 178 0.85 -8.75 12.48
CA GLY A 178 -0.36 -8.89 11.70
C GLY A 178 -0.06 -8.83 10.21
N TYR A 179 -1.07 -9.13 9.40
CA TYR A 179 -1.03 -9.08 7.94
C TYR A 179 -2.46 -8.96 7.38
N ASN A 180 -2.59 -8.65 6.09
CA ASN A 180 -3.87 -8.74 5.38
C ASN A 180 -4.05 -10.14 4.84
N LYS A 181 -5.20 -10.77 5.11
CA LYS A 181 -5.54 -12.09 4.60
C LYS A 181 -5.94 -12.04 3.13
N LEU A 182 -5.21 -12.80 2.31
CA LEU A 182 -5.31 -12.79 0.86
C LEU A 182 -5.43 -14.22 0.31
N ILE A 183 -5.88 -14.34 -0.93
CA ILE A 183 -5.92 -15.60 -1.67
C ILE A 183 -5.09 -15.41 -2.93
N ALA A 184 -4.07 -16.24 -3.16
CA ALA A 184 -3.27 -16.15 -4.38
C ALA A 184 -4.09 -16.55 -5.62
N LYS A 185 -3.97 -15.79 -6.72
CA LYS A 185 -4.61 -16.13 -8.00
C LYS A 185 -3.91 -17.33 -8.67
N GLU A 186 -4.62 -18.07 -9.52
CA GLU A 186 -4.10 -19.30 -10.17
C GLU A 186 -2.78 -19.10 -10.92
N ASN A 187 -2.60 -17.95 -11.59
CA ASN A 187 -1.40 -17.61 -12.36
C ASN A 187 -0.41 -16.73 -11.57
N SER A 188 -0.31 -16.96 -10.26
CA SER A 188 0.63 -16.27 -9.37
C SER A 188 1.54 -17.27 -8.65
N GLN A 189 2.68 -16.78 -8.12
CA GLN A 189 3.60 -17.59 -7.34
C GLN A 189 3.71 -17.02 -5.93
N VAL A 190 3.39 -17.83 -4.92
CA VAL A 190 3.55 -17.48 -3.51
C VAL A 190 4.97 -17.81 -3.06
N LEU A 191 5.72 -16.80 -2.60
CA LEU A 191 7.13 -16.93 -2.24
C LEU A 191 7.35 -17.14 -0.74
N ALA A 192 6.43 -16.63 0.10
CA ALA A 192 6.41 -16.85 1.53
C ALA A 192 4.96 -17.03 2.01
N GLU A 193 4.82 -17.61 3.20
CA GLU A 193 3.53 -17.74 3.89
C GLU A 193 3.68 -17.30 5.33
N ILE A 194 2.61 -16.72 5.89
CA ILE A 194 2.49 -16.42 7.32
C ILE A 194 1.20 -17.02 7.83
N ASN A 195 1.27 -17.79 8.92
CA ASN A 195 0.10 -18.45 9.51
C ASN A 195 -0.73 -19.28 8.50
N GLY A 196 -0.08 -19.82 7.45
CA GLY A 196 -0.70 -20.61 6.39
C GLY A 196 -1.44 -19.80 5.31
N ASP A 197 -1.31 -18.48 5.30
CA ASP A 197 -1.83 -17.59 4.26
C ASP A 197 -0.66 -16.96 3.46
N PRO A 198 -0.89 -16.51 2.20
CA PRO A 198 0.15 -15.88 1.37
C PRO A 198 0.79 -14.64 2.01
N LEU A 199 2.11 -14.49 1.85
CA LEU A 199 2.90 -13.31 2.22
C LEU A 199 3.82 -12.86 1.08
#